data_AF-A0A4U8UG15-F1
#
_entry.id   AF-A0A4U8UG15-F1
#
_cell.length_a   1.000
_cell.length_b   1.000
_cell.length_c   1.000
_cell.angle_alpha   90.00
_cell.angle_beta   90.00
_cell.angle_gamma   90.00
#
_symmetry.space_group_name_H-M   'P 1'
#
loop_
_entity.id
_entity.type
_entity.pdbx_description
1 polymer ?
#
loop_
_entity_poly.entity_id
_entity_poly.type
_entity_poly.pdbx_seq_one_letter_code
_entity_poly.pdbx_strand_id
1 'polypeptide(L)'
;MLLKSVLMGFLSFHSIDTTMLKECKSEEDKISGCVNRYYYESGNLKIETPYKNDEKEGMLKWYYENGNLKAKTPCKDDKAQGIARFYNKNDDMIMKVLYKDDEIQSIICVNGKQFTSEQLARIQHANNHIDEAIQIYNEL
;
A
#
# COMPACT_ATOMS: atom_id res chain seq x y z
N MET A 1 -14.82 -41.28 32.45
CA MET A 1 -14.12 -40.96 31.19
C MET A 1 -13.97 -39.44 31.13
N LEU A 2 -12.72 -38.96 31.17
CA LEU A 2 -12.36 -37.54 31.16
C LEU A 2 -12.39 -36.97 29.74
N LEU A 3 -12.64 -35.64 29.68
CA LEU A 3 -12.14 -34.66 28.72
C LEU A 3 -12.74 -34.57 27.30
N LYS A 4 -13.40 -33.43 27.03
CA LYS A 4 -12.98 -32.32 26.11
C LYS A 4 -14.24 -31.45 25.87
N SER A 5 -14.37 -30.24 26.42
CA SER A 5 -13.76 -28.98 25.95
C SER A 5 -13.91 -28.85 24.42
N VAL A 6 -14.61 -27.87 23.85
CA VAL A 6 -14.17 -26.47 23.76
C VAL A 6 -15.36 -25.53 23.50
N LEU A 7 -15.33 -24.40 24.21
CA LEU A 7 -16.08 -23.17 24.01
C LEU A 7 -15.36 -22.30 22.96
N MET A 8 -16.07 -21.76 21.96
CA MET A 8 -15.96 -20.38 21.44
C MET A 8 -16.54 -20.28 20.03
N GLY A 9 -17.80 -19.84 19.94
CA GLY A 9 -18.34 -19.26 18.72
C GLY A 9 -18.41 -17.75 18.87
N PHE A 10 -17.28 -17.05 18.68
CA PHE A 10 -17.30 -15.61 18.44
C PHE A 10 -17.39 -15.40 16.93
N LEU A 11 -18.60 -15.26 16.42
CA LEU A 11 -18.86 -14.76 15.08
C LEU A 11 -18.68 -13.23 15.08
N SER A 12 -17.44 -12.76 15.00
CA SER A 12 -17.18 -11.39 14.54
C SER A 12 -16.93 -11.44 13.04
N PHE A 13 -17.97 -11.19 12.25
CA PHE A 13 -17.86 -10.87 10.83
C PHE A 13 -17.15 -9.52 10.70
N HIS A 14 -15.82 -9.52 10.72
CA HIS A 14 -15.08 -8.49 10.01
C HIS A 14 -15.13 -8.91 8.54
N SER A 15 -15.64 -8.04 7.69
CA SER A 15 -15.58 -8.19 6.24
C SER A 15 -14.11 -8.29 5.82
N ILE A 16 -13.57 -9.51 5.85
CA ILE A 16 -12.30 -9.81 5.21
C ILE A 16 -12.63 -9.83 3.72
N ASP A 17 -12.63 -8.64 3.12
CA ASP A 17 -12.56 -8.50 1.67
C ASP A 17 -11.13 -8.81 1.23
N THR A 18 -10.66 -10.01 1.58
CA THR A 18 -9.58 -10.68 0.86
C THR A 18 -10.23 -11.34 -0.31
N THR A 19 -10.62 -10.56 -1.32
CA THR A 19 -10.56 -11.09 -2.68
C THR A 19 -9.12 -11.57 -2.85
N MET A 20 -8.92 -12.87 -2.71
CA MET A 20 -7.65 -13.53 -2.98
C MET A 20 -7.36 -13.33 -4.46
N LEU A 21 -6.71 -12.22 -4.79
CA LEU A 21 -6.34 -11.92 -6.17
C LEU A 21 -5.36 -13.00 -6.63
N LYS A 22 -5.66 -13.59 -7.79
CA LYS A 22 -4.86 -14.60 -8.48
C LYS A 22 -3.42 -14.11 -8.56
N GLU A 23 -2.47 -14.94 -8.15
CA GLU A 23 -1.05 -14.63 -8.30
C GLU A 23 -0.64 -14.71 -9.76
N CYS A 24 0.22 -13.80 -10.19
CA CYS A 24 0.81 -13.86 -11.52
C CYS A 24 1.77 -15.04 -11.59
N LYS A 25 1.46 -16.03 -12.44
CA LYS A 25 2.35 -17.18 -12.72
C LYS A 25 2.85 -17.20 -14.16
N SER A 26 2.24 -16.41 -15.03
CA SER A 26 2.58 -16.28 -16.45
C SER A 26 2.29 -14.86 -16.96
N GLU A 27 2.74 -14.54 -18.17
CA GLU A 27 2.38 -13.29 -18.85
C GLU A 27 0.88 -13.25 -19.22
N GLU A 28 0.27 -14.40 -19.52
CA GLU A 28 -1.18 -14.50 -19.74
C GLU A 28 -1.98 -14.10 -18.49
N ASP A 29 -1.46 -14.40 -17.30
CA ASP A 29 -2.05 -13.95 -16.05
C ASP A 29 -1.99 -12.42 -15.93
N LYS A 30 -0.89 -11.78 -16.33
CA LYS A 30 -0.78 -10.31 -16.31
C LYS A 30 -1.69 -9.65 -17.33
N ILE A 31 -1.95 -10.29 -18.46
CA ILE A 31 -2.91 -9.79 -19.45
C ILE A 31 -4.34 -9.89 -18.89
N SER A 32 -4.72 -11.05 -18.33
CA SER A 32 -6.08 -11.30 -17.83
C SER A 32 -6.41 -10.63 -16.49
N GLY A 33 -5.40 -10.39 -15.66
CA GLY A 33 -5.54 -9.84 -14.32
C GLY A 33 -4.90 -10.72 -13.26
N CYS A 34 -3.88 -10.22 -12.56
CA CYS A 34 -3.22 -10.92 -11.47
C CYS A 34 -2.49 -9.94 -10.51
N VAL A 35 -1.87 -10.48 -9.46
CA VAL A 35 -1.05 -9.72 -8.52
C VAL A 35 0.30 -10.38 -8.30
N ASN A 36 1.37 -9.57 -8.31
CA ASN A 36 2.68 -9.97 -7.79
C ASN A 36 2.81 -9.56 -6.32
N ARG A 37 3.32 -10.48 -5.49
CA ARG A 37 3.56 -10.24 -4.07
C ARG A 37 5.04 -10.34 -3.76
N TYR A 38 5.54 -9.38 -3.00
CA TYR A 38 6.90 -9.39 -2.46
C TYR A 38 6.82 -9.40 -0.95
N TYR A 39 7.74 -10.12 -0.30
CA TYR A 39 7.73 -10.34 1.13
C TYR A 39 9.01 -9.81 1.76
N TYR A 40 8.94 -9.44 3.04
CA TYR A 40 10.09 -9.22 3.89
C TYR A 40 10.81 -10.55 4.18
N GLU A 41 12.05 -10.48 4.69
CA GLU A 41 12.81 -11.67 5.12
C GLU A 41 12.07 -12.46 6.22
N SER A 42 11.28 -11.76 7.05
CA SER A 42 10.41 -12.35 8.05
C SER A 42 9.24 -13.16 7.46
N GLY A 43 9.00 -13.09 6.15
CA GLY A 43 7.88 -13.73 5.46
C GLY A 43 6.59 -12.89 5.44
N ASN A 44 6.58 -11.73 6.10
CA ASN A 44 5.43 -10.83 6.06
C ASN A 44 5.34 -10.12 4.70
N LEU A 45 4.11 -9.89 4.24
CA LEU A 45 3.85 -9.21 2.96
C LEU A 45 4.43 -7.80 2.99
N LYS A 46 5.14 -7.41 1.93
CA LYS A 46 5.79 -6.11 1.76
C LYS A 46 5.11 -5.27 0.71
N ILE A 47 4.78 -5.87 -0.44
CA ILE A 47 4.20 -5.18 -1.60
C ILE A 47 3.21 -6.10 -2.31
N GLU A 48 2.09 -5.54 -2.74
CA GLU A 48 1.20 -6.15 -3.73
C GLU A 48 1.08 -5.24 -4.95
N THR A 49 1.53 -5.73 -6.11
CA THR A 49 1.49 -5.02 -7.39
C THR A 49 0.46 -5.67 -8.31
N PRO A 50 -0.67 -5.01 -8.62
CA PRO A 50 -1.66 -5.55 -9.53
C PRO A 50 -1.26 -5.32 -10.99
N TYR A 51 -1.56 -6.30 -11.84
CA TYR A 51 -1.35 -6.27 -13.28
C TYR A 51 -2.63 -6.58 -14.03
N LYS A 52 -2.83 -5.91 -15.15
CA LYS A 52 -3.88 -6.19 -16.14
C LYS A 52 -3.39 -5.66 -17.50
N ASN A 53 -3.72 -6.35 -18.59
CA ASN A 53 -3.23 -6.00 -19.93
C ASN A 53 -1.69 -5.88 -20.01
N ASP A 54 -0.98 -6.66 -19.19
CA ASP A 54 0.49 -6.62 -19.06
C ASP A 54 1.08 -5.34 -18.44
N GLU A 55 0.23 -4.46 -17.90
CA GLU A 55 0.61 -3.20 -17.26
C GLU A 55 0.19 -3.19 -15.78
N LYS A 56 0.84 -2.38 -14.94
CA LYS A 56 0.34 -2.15 -13.58
C LYS A 56 -0.98 -1.38 -13.64
N GLU A 57 -2.06 -2.03 -13.24
CA GLU A 57 -3.40 -1.46 -13.26
C GLU A 57 -4.14 -1.83 -11.97
N GLY A 58 -4.59 -0.82 -11.21
CA GLY A 58 -5.32 -1.01 -9.96
C GLY A 58 -4.63 -0.37 -8.77
N MET A 59 -4.75 -0.98 -7.58
CA MET A 59 -4.19 -0.43 -6.34
C MET A 59 -2.89 -1.14 -5.95
N LEU A 60 -1.76 -0.48 -6.17
CA LEU A 60 -0.47 -0.87 -5.61
C LEU A 60 -0.51 -0.67 -4.09
N LYS A 61 -0.14 -1.69 -3.32
CA LYS A 61 -0.11 -1.62 -1.86
C LYS A 61 1.27 -1.89 -1.33
N TRP A 62 1.66 -1.12 -0.32
CA TRP A 62 2.85 -1.34 0.48
C TRP A 62 2.43 -1.61 1.90
N TYR A 63 3.16 -2.48 2.57
CA TYR A 63 2.91 -2.89 3.94
C TYR A 63 4.16 -2.66 4.78
N TYR A 64 3.96 -2.39 6.05
CA TYR A 64 5.02 -2.45 7.05
C TYR A 64 5.32 -3.91 7.39
N GLU A 65 6.51 -4.14 7.95
CA GLU A 65 6.91 -5.48 8.37
C GLU A 65 6.02 -6.07 9.48
N ASN A 66 5.29 -5.25 10.24
CA ASN A 66 4.29 -5.73 11.19
C ASN A 66 2.96 -6.17 10.52
N GLY A 67 2.86 -6.09 9.19
CA GLY A 67 1.68 -6.47 8.41
C GLY A 67 0.69 -5.33 8.17
N ASN A 68 0.84 -4.17 8.82
CA ASN A 68 -0.08 -3.06 8.64
C ASN A 68 0.12 -2.37 7.29
N LEU A 69 -0.95 -1.79 6.74
CA LEU A 69 -0.87 -1.07 5.48
C LEU A 69 0.01 0.17 5.67
N LYS A 70 0.92 0.40 4.73
CA LYS A 70 1.85 1.54 4.72
C LYS A 70 1.45 2.57 3.67
N ALA A 71 1.08 2.11 2.48
CA ALA A 71 0.57 2.95 1.42
C ALA A 71 -0.37 2.19 0.50
N LYS A 72 -1.34 2.92 -0.08
CA LYS A 72 -2.10 2.46 -1.25
C LYS A 72 -2.05 3.53 -2.33
N THR A 73 -1.58 3.14 -3.51
CA THR A 73 -1.31 4.03 -4.63
C THR A 73 -2.10 3.54 -5.85
N PRO A 74 -3.00 4.36 -6.41
CA PRO A 74 -3.63 4.03 -7.68
C PRO A 74 -2.61 4.03 -8.81
N CYS A 75 -2.61 2.97 -9.61
CA CYS A 75 -1.78 2.79 -10.79
C CYS A 75 -2.65 2.59 -12.02
N LYS A 76 -2.23 3.20 -13.12
CA LYS A 76 -2.82 3.07 -14.44
C LYS A 76 -1.71 3.19 -15.48
N ASP A 77 -1.74 2.34 -16.50
CA ASP A 77 -0.79 2.34 -17.62
C ASP A 77 0.68 2.38 -17.10
N ASP A 78 0.98 1.48 -16.16
CA ASP A 78 2.27 1.34 -15.43
C ASP A 78 2.67 2.46 -14.45
N LYS A 79 1.90 3.55 -14.38
CA LYS A 79 2.26 4.74 -13.60
C LYS A 79 1.35 4.95 -12.40
N ALA A 80 1.89 5.55 -11.34
CA ALA A 80 1.09 6.11 -10.25
C ALA A 80 0.27 7.30 -10.76
N GLN A 81 -1.04 7.24 -10.55
CA GLN A 81 -1.97 8.26 -11.05
C GLN A 81 -3.17 8.44 -10.12
N GLY A 82 -3.32 9.66 -9.58
CA GLY A 82 -4.41 10.01 -8.66
C GLY A 82 -3.95 10.06 -7.20
N ILE A 83 -4.90 9.93 -6.27
CA ILE A 83 -4.66 10.14 -4.85
C ILE A 83 -4.22 8.84 -4.16
N ALA A 84 -2.95 8.75 -3.81
CA ALA A 84 -2.42 7.77 -2.89
C ALA A 84 -2.73 8.16 -1.43
N ARG A 85 -2.83 7.16 -0.55
CA ARG A 85 -3.00 7.36 0.89
C ARG A 85 -1.91 6.62 1.64
N PHE A 86 -1.21 7.32 2.54
CA PHE A 86 -0.14 6.77 3.35
C PHE A 86 -0.60 6.68 4.81
N TYR A 87 -0.07 5.69 5.50
CA TYR A 87 -0.48 5.27 6.83
C TYR A 87 0.75 5.14 7.73
N ASN A 88 0.57 5.30 9.04
CA ASN A 88 1.61 5.02 10.01
C ASN A 88 1.61 3.52 10.41
N LYS A 89 2.57 3.10 11.24
CA LYS A 89 2.67 1.70 11.71
C LYS A 89 1.47 1.23 12.55
N ASN A 90 0.59 2.12 13.00
CA ASN A 90 -0.62 1.83 13.77
C ASN A 90 -1.89 1.83 12.90
N ASP A 91 -1.75 1.86 11.57
CA ASP A 91 -2.84 1.87 10.59
C ASP A 91 -3.66 3.19 10.53
N ASP A 92 -3.17 4.27 11.15
CA ASP A 92 -3.78 5.59 10.99
C ASP A 92 -3.34 6.22 9.66
N MET A 93 -4.29 6.74 8.89
CA MET A 93 -3.97 7.55 7.71
C MET A 93 -3.29 8.85 8.17
N ILE A 94 -2.14 9.18 7.60
CA ILE A 94 -1.37 10.37 7.99
C ILE A 94 -1.30 11.43 6.88
N MET A 95 -1.40 11.03 5.61
CA MET A 95 -1.38 11.96 4.48
C MET A 95 -1.98 11.38 3.20
N LYS A 96 -2.35 12.29 2.30
CA LYS A 96 -2.72 12.03 0.91
C LYS A 96 -1.63 12.58 0.00
N VAL A 97 -1.25 11.80 -1.01
CA VAL A 97 -0.28 12.19 -2.03
C VAL A 97 -0.97 12.19 -3.39
N LEU A 98 -0.95 13.31 -4.09
CA LEU A 98 -1.47 13.39 -5.45
C LEU A 98 -0.34 13.07 -6.44
N TYR A 99 -0.51 11.98 -7.20
CA TYR A 99 0.39 11.60 -8.28
C TYR A 99 -0.22 11.95 -9.65
N LYS A 100 0.66 12.34 -10.58
CA LYS A 100 0.36 12.41 -12.00
C LYS A 100 1.58 11.90 -12.77
N ASP A 101 1.40 10.83 -13.54
CA ASP A 101 2.47 10.21 -14.33
C ASP A 101 3.73 9.92 -13.49
N ASP A 102 3.56 9.28 -12.33
CA ASP A 102 4.61 9.00 -11.32
C ASP A 102 5.15 10.21 -10.54
N GLU A 103 4.85 11.45 -10.96
CA GLU A 103 5.33 12.65 -10.29
C GLU A 103 4.42 13.07 -9.13
N ILE A 104 5.03 13.40 -7.99
CA ILE A 104 4.33 13.95 -6.82
C ILE A 104 3.94 15.40 -7.09
N GLN A 105 2.63 15.64 -7.18
CA GLN A 105 2.07 16.99 -7.38
C GLN A 105 1.84 17.72 -6.06
N SER A 106 1.39 17.01 -5.03
CA SER A 106 1.19 17.57 -3.69
C SER A 106 1.12 16.48 -2.63
N ILE A 107 1.45 16.86 -1.39
CA ILE A 107 1.27 16.04 -0.19
C ILE A 107 0.52 16.88 0.84
N ILE A 108 -0.60 16.34 1.34
CA ILE A 108 -1.47 16.98 2.33
C ILE A 108 -1.65 16.03 3.51
N CYS A 109 -1.21 16.47 4.69
CA CYS A 109 -1.39 15.76 5.95
C CYS A 109 -2.86 15.76 6.39
N VAL A 110 -3.25 14.80 7.22
CA VAL A 110 -4.61 14.74 7.78
C VAL A 110 -4.98 15.94 8.65
N ASN A 111 -3.99 16.62 9.24
CA ASN A 111 -4.18 17.87 9.99
C ASN A 111 -4.28 19.12 9.09
N GLY A 112 -4.24 18.96 7.75
CA GLY A 112 -4.33 20.04 6.78
C GLY A 112 -2.98 20.68 6.40
N LYS A 113 -1.87 20.34 7.05
CA LYS A 113 -0.54 20.84 6.67
C LYS A 113 -0.15 20.32 5.29
N GLN A 114 0.36 21.19 4.44
CA GLN A 114 0.83 20.85 3.11
C GLN A 114 2.36 20.87 3.07
N PHE A 115 2.96 19.92 2.35
CA PHE A 115 4.41 19.90 2.18
C PHE A 115 4.85 21.03 1.25
N THR A 116 5.99 21.66 1.59
CA THR A 116 6.59 22.71 0.78
C THR A 116 7.28 22.15 -0.46
N SER A 117 7.56 22.98 -1.46
CA SER A 117 8.31 22.56 -2.65
C SER A 117 9.69 21.99 -2.33
N GLU A 118 10.35 22.48 -1.27
CA GLU A 118 11.64 21.94 -0.80
C GLU A 118 11.49 20.52 -0.25
N GLN A 119 10.44 20.26 0.54
CA GLN A 119 10.14 18.92 1.04
C GLN A 119 9.77 17.96 -0.09
N LEU A 120 9.02 18.42 -1.10
CA LEU A 120 8.71 17.62 -2.28
C LEU A 120 9.97 17.29 -3.10
N ALA A 121 10.87 18.25 -3.29
CA ALA A 121 12.15 18.02 -3.97
C ALA A 121 13.01 17.00 -3.22
N ARG A 122 13.09 17.10 -1.89
CA ARG A 122 13.78 16.11 -1.03
C ARG A 122 13.22 14.70 -1.24
N ILE A 123 11.90 14.55 -1.30
CA ILE A 123 11.24 13.25 -1.55
C ILE A 123 11.54 12.73 -2.96
N GLN A 124 11.50 13.59 -3.98
CA GLN A 124 11.72 13.20 -5.37
C GLN A 124 13.14 12.66 -5.66
N HIS A 125 14.11 13.05 -4.83
CA HIS A 125 15.50 12.57 -4.91
C HIS A 125 15.79 11.40 -3.96
N ALA A 126 14.82 10.95 -3.16
CA ALA A 126 14.99 9.87 -2.20
C ALA A 126 14.91 8.50 -2.88
N ASN A 127 15.70 7.54 -2.39
CA ASN A 127 15.62 6.14 -2.86
C ASN A 127 14.26 5.49 -2.57
N ASN A 128 13.52 5.99 -1.57
CA ASN A 128 12.20 5.51 -1.22
C ASN A 128 11.29 6.68 -0.83
N HIS A 129 10.45 7.10 -1.78
CA HIS A 129 9.57 8.25 -1.60
C HIS A 129 8.57 8.08 -0.43
N ILE A 130 8.12 6.85 -0.16
CA ILE A 130 7.15 6.58 0.91
C ILE A 130 7.81 6.78 2.27
N ASP A 131 8.99 6.17 2.48
CA ASP A 131 9.69 6.29 3.76
C ASP A 131 10.14 7.72 4.02
N GLU A 132 10.63 8.42 3.00
CA GLU A 132 11.04 9.82 3.11
C GLU A 132 9.86 10.74 3.49
N ALA A 133 8.72 10.57 2.83
CA ALA A 133 7.52 11.36 3.13
C ALA A 133 7.04 11.13 4.58
N ILE A 134 7.06 9.88 5.04
CA ILE A 134 6.66 9.51 6.41
C ILE A 134 7.65 10.06 7.44
N GLN A 135 8.95 10.02 7.14
CA GLN A 135 9.96 10.65 7.99
C GLN A 135 9.70 12.15 8.13
N ILE A 136 9.53 12.86 7.02
CA ILE A 136 9.23 14.30 7.05
C ILE A 136 7.97 14.56 7.88
N TYR A 137 6.89 13.79 7.68
CA TYR A 137 5.66 13.92 8.47
C TYR A 137 5.90 13.82 9.99
N ASN A 138 6.76 12.91 10.44
CA ASN A 138 7.07 12.74 11.86
C ASN A 138 7.92 13.89 12.45
N GLU A 139 8.52 14.73 11.60
CA GLU A 139 9.30 15.91 11.97
C GLU A 139 8.44 17.20 12.02
N LEU A 140 7.15 17.14 11.63
CA LEU A 140 6.24 18.29 11.47
C LEU A 140 5.48 18.71 12.73
#